data_AF-A0A254SSM9-F1
#
_entry.id   AF-A0A254SSM9-F1
#
_cell.length_a   1.000
_cell.length_b   1.000
_cell.length_c   1.000
_cell.angle_alpha   90.00
_cell.angle_beta   90.00
_cell.angle_gamma   90.00
#
_symmetry.space_group_name_H-M   'P 1'
#
loop_
_entity.id
_entity.type
_entity.pdbx_description
1 polymer ?
#
loop_
_entity_poly.entity_id
_entity_poly.type
_entity_poly.pdbx_seq_one_letter_code
_entity_poly.pdbx_strand_id
1 'polypeptide(L)'
;MRFAKVLSVAALPIFMVACSDDNSSLKINNPEGETPQDTSKVEPPPNIPDEEFKPITRDYSLVWQGEGTAENPYQIASEQDLASLAFYVNDSSMTFRGAYFKQTADIALSGTWSPIGVFGKNVYGYGNRPFSGIYDGGLKTITGLSITDTASYTGLFGLVRGAQVSNVVIKGAKLDVGSYAGVLAGKMDSTTIENCSFEDVEIKGADRVGGLVGEATHVQAKNISVTGSVEGVNSVGGVVGRMQDGSLENVTNRANVTGTTTVAGVVGSFASVASEGVISAAMNYGTVKGTKDVAGVVAMLSATKLERSGNSGAVVADSSQMSNVGGVIAVASSKSVINEVFNTATVSVRRVMIAGGVIGSMKSVTGTNMFNLGKVSGIANNMGGLVGFIDGETTLQSSYNAGEVPDNNVSGTVAGKASSTVTVSNVYYDKTVGGTCLVVASQMNMELPTGFTTDEMKAATFIATLNGTGSAWKAGSATFGGYPAFTWTE
;
A
#
# COMPACT_ATOMS: atom_id res chain seq x y z
N MET A 1 -9.91 -26.12 -64.75
CA MET A 1 -11.33 -26.33 -64.37
C MET A 1 -11.56 -25.64 -63.04
N ARG A 2 -12.22 -24.46 -63.08
CA ARG A 2 -13.56 -24.16 -62.53
C ARG A 2 -13.53 -23.85 -61.02
N PHE A 3 -13.58 -22.55 -60.65
CA PHE A 3 -14.76 -21.71 -60.34
C PHE A 3 -15.38 -22.10 -58.97
N ALA A 4 -15.37 -21.29 -57.89
CA ALA A 4 -15.95 -19.95 -57.61
C ALA A 4 -17.27 -20.01 -56.81
N LYS A 5 -17.54 -18.89 -56.10
CA LYS A 5 -18.77 -18.39 -55.42
C LYS A 5 -18.92 -18.74 -53.93
N VAL A 6 -18.92 -17.80 -52.98
CA VAL A 6 -19.70 -16.53 -52.76
C VAL A 6 -21.17 -16.78 -52.42
N LEU A 7 -21.58 -16.35 -51.22
CA LEU A 7 -22.76 -15.52 -50.83
C LEU A 7 -22.90 -15.65 -49.28
N SER A 8 -22.95 -14.62 -48.41
CA SER A 8 -23.58 -13.29 -48.37
C SER A 8 -24.95 -13.27 -47.64
N VAL A 9 -25.11 -12.24 -46.80
CA VAL A 9 -26.31 -11.43 -46.47
C VAL A 9 -26.96 -11.54 -45.06
N ALA A 10 -27.00 -10.36 -44.40
CA ALA A 10 -27.99 -9.71 -43.50
C ALA A 10 -28.34 -10.33 -42.12
N ALA A 11 -28.48 -9.62 -40.98
CA ALA A 11 -28.89 -8.25 -40.57
C ALA A 11 -30.31 -8.18 -39.93
N LEU A 12 -30.34 -7.82 -38.62
CA LEU A 12 -31.39 -7.15 -37.79
C LEU A 12 -32.75 -7.87 -37.57
N PRO A 13 -33.65 -7.45 -36.61
CA PRO A 13 -33.66 -6.34 -35.61
C PRO A 13 -34.00 -6.75 -34.14
N ILE A 14 -33.66 -5.99 -33.08
CA ILE A 14 -34.46 -5.00 -32.28
C ILE A 14 -35.94 -5.35 -32.00
N PHE A 15 -36.34 -5.45 -30.72
CA PHE A 15 -37.57 -4.88 -30.08
C PHE A 15 -37.49 -5.12 -28.55
N MET A 16 -37.27 -4.08 -27.73
CA MET A 16 -38.28 -3.41 -26.88
C MET A 16 -39.29 -4.35 -26.19
N VAL A 17 -39.20 -4.45 -24.86
CA VAL A 17 -40.35 -4.75 -23.99
C VAL A 17 -40.52 -3.58 -23.04
N ALA A 18 -41.70 -3.00 -23.13
CA ALA A 18 -42.20 -1.88 -22.35
C ALA A 18 -42.73 -2.31 -20.97
N CYS A 19 -42.93 -1.30 -20.15
CA CYS A 19 -43.57 -1.29 -18.84
C CYS A 19 -44.79 -2.19 -18.68
N SER A 20 -45.00 -2.66 -17.45
CA SER A 20 -46.32 -2.67 -16.83
C SER A 20 -46.21 -2.12 -15.41
N ASP A 21 -46.97 -1.07 -15.15
CA ASP A 21 -47.21 -0.49 -13.84
C ASP A 21 -47.80 -1.54 -12.89
N ASP A 22 -47.41 -1.47 -11.60
CA ASP A 22 -48.44 -1.55 -10.57
C ASP A 22 -48.06 -0.73 -9.33
N ASN A 23 -49.07 -0.01 -8.90
CA ASN A 23 -49.09 1.10 -7.97
C ASN A 23 -49.47 0.57 -6.58
N SER A 24 -48.66 0.79 -5.54
CA SER A 24 -49.21 0.92 -4.18
C SER A 24 -48.26 1.62 -3.20
N SER A 25 -48.72 2.81 -2.80
CA SER A 25 -48.59 3.44 -1.48
C SER A 25 -47.19 3.78 -0.95
N LEU A 26 -46.83 5.04 -1.16
CA LEU A 26 -46.06 5.86 -0.23
C LEU A 26 -46.66 5.80 1.19
N LYS A 27 -45.87 5.35 2.16
CA LYS A 27 -46.04 5.72 3.56
C LYS A 27 -44.74 6.34 4.06
N ILE A 28 -44.83 7.63 4.36
CA ILE A 28 -43.83 8.39 5.12
C ILE A 28 -44.09 8.05 6.60
N ASN A 29 -43.11 7.47 7.28
CA ASN A 29 -43.05 7.45 8.73
C ASN A 29 -41.70 8.04 9.17
N ASN A 30 -41.77 9.04 10.04
CA ASN A 30 -40.64 9.69 10.70
C ASN A 30 -39.97 8.73 11.73
N PRO A 31 -38.72 9.01 12.16
CA PRO A 31 -37.86 8.06 12.84
C PRO A 31 -38.20 7.93 14.33
N GLU A 32 -38.35 6.70 14.82
CA GLU A 32 -38.37 6.39 16.24
C GLU A 32 -37.16 5.50 16.59
N GLY A 33 -36.32 6.01 17.48
CA GLY A 33 -35.52 5.25 18.44
C GLY A 33 -34.49 4.25 17.92
N GLU A 34 -33.26 4.71 17.67
CA GLU A 34 -32.10 3.82 17.71
C GLU A 34 -31.93 3.29 19.14
N THR A 35 -32.21 1.99 19.31
CA THR A 35 -31.67 1.19 20.40
C THR A 35 -30.41 0.49 19.89
N PRO A 36 -29.38 0.26 20.74
CA PRO A 36 -28.09 -0.22 20.27
C PRO A 36 -28.24 -1.65 19.71
N GLN A 37 -28.08 -1.81 18.40
CA GLN A 37 -28.03 -3.14 17.80
C GLN A 37 -26.67 -3.79 18.10
N ASP A 38 -26.73 -4.75 19.02
CA ASP A 38 -26.00 -6.02 19.07
C ASP A 38 -25.10 -6.30 17.85
N THR A 39 -23.82 -5.94 17.96
CA THR A 39 -22.75 -6.43 17.09
C THR A 39 -22.16 -7.71 17.67
N SER A 40 -22.93 -8.79 17.78
CA SER A 40 -22.41 -10.11 18.11
C SER A 40 -22.76 -11.14 17.03
N LYS A 41 -21.84 -11.26 16.07
CA LYS A 41 -21.42 -12.47 15.31
C LYS A 41 -20.78 -12.02 14.00
N VAL A 42 -19.50 -11.68 14.08
CA VAL A 42 -18.66 -11.71 12.89
C VAL A 42 -18.49 -13.20 12.55
N GLU A 43 -19.14 -13.65 11.48
CA GLU A 43 -18.89 -14.99 10.96
C GLU A 43 -17.39 -15.13 10.64
N PRO A 44 -16.78 -16.29 10.94
CA PRO A 44 -15.38 -16.57 10.59
C PRO A 44 -15.12 -16.25 9.11
N PRO A 45 -14.01 -15.57 8.76
CA PRO A 45 -13.56 -15.55 7.38
C PRO A 45 -13.45 -17.00 6.87
N PRO A 46 -13.92 -17.32 5.66
CA PRO A 46 -14.01 -18.69 5.15
C PRO A 46 -12.65 -19.40 4.97
N ASN A 47 -11.54 -18.73 5.29
CA ASN A 47 -10.16 -19.16 5.03
C ASN A 47 -9.46 -19.75 6.27
N ILE A 48 -10.15 -19.92 7.40
CA ILE A 48 -9.58 -20.46 8.64
C ILE A 48 -9.95 -21.96 8.78
N PRO A 49 -9.00 -22.90 8.98
CA PRO A 49 -9.29 -24.32 9.14
C PRO A 49 -10.08 -24.66 10.42
N ASP A 50 -11.07 -25.55 10.32
CA ASP A 50 -11.99 -25.96 11.41
C ASP A 50 -11.29 -26.47 12.70
N GLU A 51 -10.07 -26.99 12.59
CA GLU A 51 -9.31 -27.47 13.76
C GLU A 51 -8.82 -26.33 14.67
N GLU A 52 -8.70 -25.09 14.15
CA GLU A 52 -8.34 -23.89 14.92
C GLU A 52 -9.52 -23.33 15.74
N PHE A 53 -10.70 -23.99 15.71
CA PHE A 53 -11.93 -23.55 16.36
C PHE A 53 -12.22 -24.22 17.71
N LYS A 54 -11.42 -25.18 18.16
CA LYS A 54 -11.69 -25.87 19.44
C LYS A 54 -11.28 -25.00 20.64
N PRO A 55 -12.21 -24.58 21.51
CA PRO A 55 -11.87 -23.83 22.71
C PRO A 55 -11.16 -24.75 23.72
N ILE A 56 -10.02 -24.31 24.25
CA ILE A 56 -9.38 -24.93 25.41
C ILE A 56 -9.78 -24.11 26.63
N THR A 57 -10.62 -24.66 27.51
CA THR A 57 -11.04 -23.99 28.75
C THR A 57 -10.00 -24.23 29.84
N ARG A 58 -9.20 -23.20 30.14
CA ARG A 58 -8.31 -23.12 31.32
C ARG A 58 -8.67 -21.86 32.10
N ASP A 59 -8.49 -21.90 33.42
CA ASP A 59 -8.61 -20.72 34.27
C ASP A 59 -7.29 -19.92 34.20
N TYR A 60 -7.39 -18.65 33.77
CA TYR A 60 -6.25 -17.73 33.61
C TYR A 60 -6.19 -16.67 34.72
N SER A 61 -7.04 -16.75 35.74
CA SER A 61 -7.12 -15.76 36.83
C SER A 61 -5.84 -15.63 37.65
N LEU A 62 -4.98 -16.66 37.63
CA LEU A 62 -3.65 -16.65 38.24
C LEU A 62 -2.56 -16.07 37.33
N VAL A 63 -2.86 -15.87 36.05
CA VAL A 63 -1.94 -15.34 35.03
C VAL A 63 -2.21 -13.86 34.80
N TRP A 64 -3.46 -13.51 34.52
CA TRP A 64 -3.89 -12.14 34.25
C TRP A 64 -5.08 -11.75 35.11
N GLN A 65 -5.16 -10.46 35.42
CA GLN A 65 -6.40 -9.88 35.91
C GLN A 65 -7.40 -9.75 34.76
N GLY A 66 -8.67 -10.01 35.04
CA GLY A 66 -9.75 -10.00 34.06
C GLY A 66 -10.16 -11.39 33.59
N GLU A 67 -11.23 -11.45 32.80
CA GLU A 67 -11.85 -12.70 32.34
C GLU A 67 -11.67 -12.93 30.84
N GLY A 68 -11.04 -12.00 30.12
CA GLY A 68 -10.84 -12.08 28.68
C GLY A 68 -12.09 -11.75 27.87
N THR A 69 -13.09 -11.13 28.49
CA THR A 69 -14.32 -10.64 27.84
C THR A 69 -14.16 -9.18 27.42
N ALA A 70 -15.09 -8.67 26.60
CA ALA A 70 -15.05 -7.27 26.16
C ALA A 70 -15.15 -6.28 27.35
N GLU A 71 -16.00 -6.60 28.33
CA GLU A 71 -16.24 -5.79 29.52
C GLU A 71 -15.15 -5.95 30.58
N ASN A 72 -14.47 -7.11 30.58
CA ASN A 72 -13.44 -7.45 31.55
C ASN A 72 -12.23 -8.13 30.87
N PRO A 73 -11.47 -7.38 30.06
CA PRO A 73 -10.36 -7.93 29.27
C PRO A 73 -9.22 -8.40 30.17
N TYR A 74 -8.41 -9.34 29.68
CA TYR A 74 -7.14 -9.67 30.33
C TYR A 74 -6.21 -8.45 30.31
N GLN A 75 -5.78 -8.01 31.48
CA GLN A 75 -4.92 -6.84 31.63
C GLN A 75 -3.46 -7.21 31.41
N ILE A 76 -2.80 -6.45 30.53
CA ILE A 76 -1.38 -6.57 30.24
C ILE A 76 -0.68 -5.34 30.83
N ALA A 77 -0.10 -5.48 32.02
CA ALA A 77 0.49 -4.38 32.77
C ALA A 77 2.03 -4.45 32.85
N SER A 78 2.62 -5.55 32.40
CA SER A 78 4.05 -5.83 32.57
C SER A 78 4.65 -6.68 31.44
N GLU A 79 5.98 -6.72 31.38
CA GLU A 79 6.72 -7.65 30.50
C GLU A 79 6.33 -9.11 30.77
N GLN A 80 6.10 -9.49 32.03
CA GLN A 80 5.71 -10.85 32.40
C GLN A 80 4.32 -11.22 31.86
N ASP A 81 3.39 -10.28 31.79
CA ASP A 81 2.05 -10.53 31.23
C ASP A 81 2.13 -10.81 29.73
N LEU A 82 2.93 -10.02 28.99
CA LEU A 82 3.20 -10.25 27.57
C LEU A 82 3.95 -11.57 27.35
N ALA A 83 4.96 -11.88 28.16
CA ALA A 83 5.72 -13.13 28.07
C ALA A 83 4.82 -14.35 28.34
N SER A 84 3.87 -14.23 29.25
CA SER A 84 2.87 -15.27 29.51
C SER A 84 1.97 -15.49 28.29
N LEU A 85 1.61 -14.41 27.57
CA LEU A 85 0.80 -14.54 26.35
C LEU A 85 1.58 -15.27 25.26
N ALA A 86 2.85 -14.91 25.09
CA ALA A 86 3.76 -15.61 24.18
C ALA A 86 3.85 -17.10 24.53
N PHE A 87 4.07 -17.42 25.81
CA PHE A 87 4.16 -18.80 26.29
C PHE A 87 2.91 -19.61 25.93
N TYR A 88 1.71 -19.11 26.28
CA TYR A 88 0.47 -19.85 26.06
C TYR A 88 0.13 -20.05 24.58
N VAL A 89 0.36 -19.04 23.74
CA VAL A 89 0.17 -19.16 22.29
C VAL A 89 1.16 -20.17 21.71
N ASN A 90 2.43 -20.08 22.11
CA ASN A 90 3.52 -20.85 21.50
C ASN A 90 3.58 -22.30 21.98
N ASP A 91 3.15 -22.60 23.20
CA ASP A 91 3.25 -23.94 23.80
C ASP A 91 2.03 -24.82 23.46
N SER A 92 0.81 -24.29 23.62
CA SER A 92 -0.40 -25.11 23.81
C SER A 92 -1.39 -25.09 22.63
N SER A 93 -1.03 -24.60 21.44
CA SER A 93 -1.96 -24.37 20.30
C SER A 93 -3.16 -23.45 20.61
N MET A 94 -3.08 -22.70 21.72
CA MET A 94 -4.10 -21.75 22.12
C MET A 94 -3.99 -20.49 21.26
N THR A 95 -5.01 -20.24 20.45
CA THR A 95 -5.04 -19.06 19.58
C THR A 95 -5.61 -17.83 20.28
N PHE A 96 -6.29 -18.00 21.42
CA PHE A 96 -7.06 -16.97 22.12
C PHE A 96 -8.15 -16.31 21.27
N ARG A 97 -8.68 -17.03 20.29
CA ARG A 97 -9.75 -16.52 19.45
C ARG A 97 -10.96 -16.07 20.28
N GLY A 98 -11.38 -14.82 20.06
CA GLY A 98 -12.51 -14.19 20.77
C GLY A 98 -12.19 -13.67 22.17
N ALA A 99 -10.97 -13.89 22.69
CA ALA A 99 -10.55 -13.33 23.97
C ALA A 99 -10.00 -11.90 23.79
N TYR A 100 -10.24 -11.05 24.79
CA TYR A 100 -9.84 -9.65 24.82
C TYR A 100 -8.65 -9.43 25.75
N PHE A 101 -7.65 -8.71 25.25
CA PHE A 101 -6.48 -8.26 25.98
C PHE A 101 -6.38 -6.74 25.91
N LYS A 102 -6.01 -6.11 27.02
CA LYS A 102 -5.81 -4.66 27.10
C LYS A 102 -4.53 -4.31 27.82
N GLN A 103 -3.66 -3.55 27.16
CA GLN A 103 -2.48 -3.00 27.81
C GLN A 103 -2.88 -1.83 28.71
N THR A 104 -2.48 -1.90 29.98
CA THR A 104 -2.87 -0.92 31.02
C THR A 104 -1.71 -0.06 31.51
N ALA A 105 -0.48 -0.43 31.18
CA ALA A 105 0.74 0.30 31.52
C ALA A 105 1.74 0.34 30.36
N ASP A 106 2.70 1.27 30.42
CA ASP A 106 3.88 1.22 29.55
C ASP A 106 4.73 -0.01 29.93
N ILE A 107 5.29 -0.70 28.93
CA ILE A 107 6.04 -1.94 29.12
C ILE A 107 7.46 -1.75 28.55
N ALA A 108 8.46 -2.01 29.38
CA ALA A 108 9.85 -2.07 28.97
C ALA A 108 10.30 -3.52 28.93
N LEU A 109 10.68 -3.99 27.75
CA LEU A 109 11.26 -5.32 27.57
C LEU A 109 12.75 -5.28 27.92
N SER A 110 13.21 -6.25 28.70
CA SER A 110 14.55 -6.26 29.29
C SER A 110 15.53 -7.22 28.62
N GLY A 111 15.04 -8.16 27.80
CA GLY A 111 15.85 -9.17 27.12
C GLY A 111 15.48 -9.36 25.64
N THR A 112 16.09 -10.37 25.02
CA THR A 112 15.72 -10.79 23.66
C THR A 112 14.28 -11.28 23.65
N TRP A 113 13.47 -10.70 22.76
CA TRP A 113 12.06 -11.02 22.67
C TRP A 113 11.82 -12.34 21.93
N SER A 114 10.88 -13.13 22.45
CA SER A 114 10.34 -14.31 21.75
C SER A 114 8.96 -13.96 21.20
N PRO A 115 8.73 -14.05 19.88
CA PRO A 115 7.47 -13.61 19.27
C PRO A 115 6.24 -14.33 19.82
N ILE A 116 5.12 -13.60 19.94
CA ILE A 116 3.81 -14.18 20.23
C ILE A 116 3.24 -14.78 18.95
N GLY A 117 3.00 -16.08 18.98
CA GLY A 117 2.55 -16.83 17.81
C GLY A 117 3.67 -17.14 16.84
N VAL A 118 3.74 -18.39 16.41
CA VAL A 118 4.91 -18.94 15.72
C VAL A 118 4.51 -19.82 14.54
N PHE A 119 5.33 -19.77 13.49
CA PHE A 119 5.21 -20.62 12.32
C PHE A 119 5.94 -21.95 12.51
N GLY A 120 5.39 -23.04 11.99
CA GLY A 120 6.03 -24.35 11.99
C GLY A 120 5.70 -25.22 13.21
N LYS A 121 6.18 -26.47 13.16
CA LYS A 121 5.80 -27.49 14.16
C LYS A 121 6.57 -27.35 15.47
N ASN A 122 5.91 -27.60 16.61
CA ASN A 122 6.63 -27.78 17.89
C ASN A 122 7.04 -29.25 18.09
N VAL A 123 7.73 -29.53 19.21
CA VAL A 123 8.21 -30.88 19.59
C VAL A 123 7.07 -31.90 19.70
N TYR A 124 5.85 -31.44 19.97
CA TYR A 124 4.64 -32.27 20.07
C TYR A 124 3.91 -32.45 18.73
N GLY A 125 4.40 -31.85 17.64
CA GLY A 125 3.85 -32.00 16.29
C GLY A 125 2.72 -31.03 15.93
N TYR A 126 2.32 -30.12 16.83
CA TYR A 126 1.33 -29.09 16.54
C TYR A 126 1.86 -28.13 15.48
N GLY A 127 1.05 -27.83 14.46
CA GLY A 127 1.39 -26.94 13.33
C GLY A 127 1.52 -25.47 13.73
N ASN A 128 1.14 -24.57 12.82
CA ASN A 128 1.19 -23.13 13.08
C ASN A 128 0.39 -22.76 14.34
N ARG A 129 0.92 -21.83 15.13
CA ARG A 129 0.30 -21.37 16.39
C ARG A 129 0.07 -19.87 16.29
N PRO A 130 -0.96 -19.41 15.57
CA PRO A 130 -1.23 -17.98 15.41
C PRO A 130 -1.82 -17.38 16.68
N PHE A 131 -1.58 -16.09 16.91
CA PHE A 131 -2.45 -15.28 17.76
C PHE A 131 -3.71 -14.89 16.98
N SER A 132 -4.89 -15.10 17.58
CA SER A 132 -6.22 -14.84 17.00
C SER A 132 -7.15 -14.04 17.94
N GLY A 133 -6.59 -13.47 19.01
CA GLY A 133 -7.35 -12.67 19.97
C GLY A 133 -7.59 -11.23 19.53
N ILE A 134 -8.11 -10.45 20.47
CA ILE A 134 -8.31 -9.00 20.33
C ILE A 134 -7.33 -8.32 21.28
N TYR A 135 -6.43 -7.49 20.76
CA TYR A 135 -5.39 -6.81 21.54
C TYR A 135 -5.51 -5.29 21.40
N ASP A 136 -5.93 -4.63 22.47
CA ASP A 136 -5.95 -3.16 22.59
C ASP A 136 -4.70 -2.71 23.35
N GLY A 137 -3.75 -2.08 22.65
CA GLY A 137 -2.53 -1.51 23.24
C GLY A 137 -2.79 -0.29 24.13
N GLY A 138 -4.01 0.24 24.18
CA GLY A 138 -4.38 1.33 25.08
C GLY A 138 -3.58 2.63 24.86
N LEU A 139 -2.92 2.78 23.70
CA LEU A 139 -1.92 3.81 23.39
C LEU A 139 -0.76 3.87 24.39
N LYS A 140 -0.53 2.77 25.11
CA LYS A 140 0.64 2.58 25.95
C LYS A 140 1.82 2.14 25.10
N THR A 141 3.01 2.44 25.60
CA THR A 141 4.25 2.20 24.89
C THR A 141 4.83 0.84 25.24
N ILE A 142 5.36 0.15 24.24
CA ILE A 142 6.27 -0.97 24.41
C ILE A 142 7.66 -0.50 23.95
N THR A 143 8.66 -0.67 24.79
CA THR A 143 10.06 -0.30 24.52
C THR A 143 10.98 -1.50 24.70
N GLY A 144 12.19 -1.44 24.15
CA GLY A 144 13.19 -2.50 24.33
C GLY A 144 12.96 -3.76 23.49
N LEU A 145 12.02 -3.73 22.53
CA LEU A 145 11.80 -4.85 21.61
C LEU A 145 13.07 -5.10 20.78
N SER A 146 13.80 -6.17 21.12
CA SER A 146 15.03 -6.56 20.42
C SER A 146 14.98 -8.03 20.03
N ILE A 147 15.21 -8.30 18.75
CA ILE A 147 15.29 -9.65 18.21
C ILE A 147 16.50 -9.74 17.29
N THR A 148 17.41 -10.64 17.62
CA THR A 148 18.66 -10.88 16.88
C THR A 148 18.80 -12.37 16.69
N ASP A 149 18.03 -12.89 15.76
CA ASP A 149 18.10 -14.27 15.31
C ASP A 149 17.89 -14.30 13.79
N THR A 150 18.57 -15.16 13.05
CA THR A 150 18.32 -15.24 11.60
C THR A 150 17.02 -15.98 11.29
N ALA A 151 16.07 -16.06 12.24
CA ALA A 151 14.82 -16.77 12.07
C ALA A 151 13.85 -15.94 11.24
N SER A 152 12.83 -16.62 10.71
CA SER A 152 11.74 -15.98 9.97
C SER A 152 10.51 -15.81 10.85
N TYR A 153 9.60 -14.93 10.43
CA TYR A 153 8.32 -14.65 11.10
C TYR A 153 8.52 -13.96 12.44
N THR A 154 9.01 -12.72 12.38
CA THR A 154 9.54 -12.03 13.55
C THR A 154 8.94 -10.64 13.73
N GLY A 155 8.64 -10.31 14.98
CA GLY A 155 8.00 -9.09 15.47
C GLY A 155 7.61 -9.23 16.94
N LEU A 156 6.80 -8.30 17.47
CA LEU A 156 6.09 -8.54 18.72
C LEU A 156 5.28 -9.85 18.62
N PHE A 157 4.58 -10.02 17.50
CA PHE A 157 3.96 -11.26 17.06
C PHE A 157 4.79 -11.92 15.94
N GLY A 158 4.86 -13.24 15.91
CA GLY A 158 5.46 -13.93 14.76
C GLY A 158 4.42 -14.21 13.69
N LEU A 159 3.30 -14.81 14.11
CA LEU A 159 2.16 -15.16 13.28
C LEU A 159 0.84 -14.72 13.91
N VAL A 160 0.05 -13.95 13.16
CA VAL A 160 -1.28 -13.48 13.56
C VAL A 160 -2.30 -13.94 12.53
N ARG A 161 -3.45 -14.44 12.97
CA ARG A 161 -4.55 -14.84 12.09
C ARG A 161 -5.90 -14.56 12.70
N GLY A 162 -6.83 -13.94 11.97
CA GLY A 162 -8.20 -13.76 12.45
C GLY A 162 -8.31 -12.84 13.67
N ALA A 163 -7.31 -11.98 13.89
CA ALA A 163 -7.19 -11.16 15.08
C ALA A 163 -7.66 -9.72 14.84
N GLN A 164 -7.82 -8.97 15.93
CA GLN A 164 -7.96 -7.51 15.90
C GLN A 164 -6.87 -6.91 16.79
N VAL A 165 -6.08 -5.98 16.27
CA VAL A 165 -5.03 -5.31 17.03
C VAL A 165 -5.18 -3.80 16.87
N SER A 166 -5.27 -3.07 17.96
CA SER A 166 -5.45 -1.63 17.92
C SER A 166 -4.61 -0.89 18.95
N ASN A 167 -4.37 0.40 18.72
CA ASN A 167 -3.80 1.33 19.70
C ASN A 167 -2.41 0.93 20.22
N VAL A 168 -1.59 0.28 19.39
CA VAL A 168 -0.25 -0.19 19.77
C VAL A 168 0.80 0.87 19.44
N VAL A 169 1.65 1.20 20.42
CA VAL A 169 2.80 2.09 20.22
C VAL A 169 4.08 1.34 20.59
N ILE A 170 4.98 1.13 19.63
CA ILE A 170 6.29 0.51 19.89
C ILE A 170 7.39 1.51 19.56
N LYS A 171 8.33 1.70 20.48
CA LYS A 171 9.44 2.66 20.31
C LYS A 171 10.81 1.99 20.42
N GLY A 172 11.73 2.36 19.53
CA GLY A 172 13.12 1.91 19.57
C GLY A 172 13.29 0.42 19.29
N ALA A 173 12.41 -0.19 18.49
CA ALA A 173 12.48 -1.61 18.18
C ALA A 173 13.70 -1.92 17.29
N LYS A 174 14.44 -2.98 17.61
CA LYS A 174 15.64 -3.42 16.88
C LYS A 174 15.53 -4.86 16.44
N LEU A 175 15.39 -5.07 15.13
CA LEU A 175 15.26 -6.38 14.52
C LEU A 175 16.44 -6.59 13.57
N ASP A 176 17.21 -7.65 13.78
CA ASP A 176 18.20 -8.17 12.83
C ASP A 176 17.89 -9.64 12.57
N VAL A 177 17.14 -9.89 11.50
CA VAL A 177 16.38 -11.13 11.32
C VAL A 177 16.41 -11.70 9.90
N GLY A 178 15.82 -12.89 9.73
CA GLY A 178 15.66 -13.55 8.43
C GLY A 178 14.53 -12.93 7.58
N SER A 179 13.62 -13.78 7.09
CA SER A 179 12.50 -13.33 6.26
C SER A 179 11.24 -13.06 7.09
N TYR A 180 10.27 -12.33 6.54
CA TYR A 180 9.01 -12.01 7.22
C TYR A 180 9.25 -11.22 8.51
N ALA A 181 9.74 -10.00 8.34
CA ALA A 181 10.10 -9.11 9.45
C ALA A 181 9.13 -7.93 9.51
N GLY A 182 8.56 -7.69 10.68
CA GLY A 182 7.87 -6.45 10.99
C GLY A 182 7.70 -6.23 12.48
N VAL A 183 7.68 -4.95 12.90
CA VAL A 183 7.74 -4.62 14.32
C VAL A 183 6.51 -5.15 15.05
N LEU A 184 5.33 -5.06 14.44
CA LEU A 184 4.13 -5.67 15.01
C LEU A 184 4.10 -7.17 14.72
N ALA A 185 4.25 -7.57 13.46
CA ALA A 185 4.23 -8.99 13.13
C ALA A 185 5.13 -9.41 11.96
N GLY A 186 5.60 -10.65 11.99
CA GLY A 186 6.22 -11.26 10.82
C GLY A 186 5.22 -11.54 9.70
N LYS A 187 4.11 -12.22 10.03
CA LYS A 187 3.02 -12.51 9.10
C LYS A 187 1.64 -12.31 9.74
N MET A 188 0.73 -11.72 8.97
CA MET A 188 -0.68 -11.53 9.31
C MET A 188 -1.60 -12.11 8.23
N ASP A 189 -2.69 -12.75 8.65
CA ASP A 189 -3.74 -13.24 7.77
C ASP A 189 -5.12 -12.91 8.33
N SER A 190 -6.02 -12.37 7.50
CA SER A 190 -7.42 -12.12 7.87
C SER A 190 -7.55 -11.32 9.17
N THR A 191 -6.77 -10.25 9.30
CA THR A 191 -6.56 -9.49 10.54
C THR A 191 -6.88 -8.01 10.31
N THR A 192 -7.47 -7.36 11.32
CA THR A 192 -7.71 -5.91 11.33
C THR A 192 -6.73 -5.20 12.25
N ILE A 193 -6.08 -4.15 11.76
CA ILE A 193 -5.11 -3.33 12.49
C ILE A 193 -5.56 -1.87 12.47
N GLU A 194 -5.56 -1.20 13.62
CA GLU A 194 -5.92 0.21 13.69
C GLU A 194 -5.04 1.02 14.65
N ASN A 195 -4.75 2.27 14.32
CA ASN A 195 -4.17 3.25 15.24
C ASN A 195 -2.84 2.78 15.86
N CYS A 196 -1.91 2.35 15.01
CA CYS A 196 -0.61 1.83 15.46
C CYS A 196 0.55 2.72 15.03
N SER A 197 1.50 2.95 15.93
CA SER A 197 2.69 3.79 15.72
C SER A 197 3.96 3.02 16.05
N PHE A 198 4.91 3.01 15.11
CA PHE A 198 6.21 2.37 15.26
C PHE A 198 7.30 3.44 15.13
N GLU A 199 7.87 3.85 16.26
CA GLU A 199 8.76 5.00 16.36
C GLU A 199 10.22 4.55 16.51
N ASP A 200 11.11 5.15 15.72
CA ASP A 200 12.56 4.94 15.77
C ASP A 200 12.95 3.45 15.66
N VAL A 201 12.36 2.75 14.68
CA VAL A 201 12.63 1.33 14.46
C VAL A 201 13.92 1.15 13.66
N GLU A 202 14.69 0.11 13.97
CA GLU A 202 15.83 -0.35 13.17
C GLU A 202 15.55 -1.81 12.76
N ILE A 203 15.17 -2.03 11.51
CA ILE A 203 14.86 -3.35 10.98
C ILE A 203 15.87 -3.71 9.90
N LYS A 204 16.53 -4.86 10.04
CA LYS A 204 17.36 -5.51 9.04
C LYS A 204 16.79 -6.92 8.81
N GLY A 205 16.41 -7.21 7.58
CA GLY A 205 15.82 -8.50 7.19
C GLY A 205 16.29 -8.98 5.82
N ALA A 206 15.83 -10.14 5.38
CA ALA A 206 16.16 -10.70 4.06
C ALA A 206 15.02 -10.51 3.04
N ASP A 207 13.90 -11.22 3.19
CA ASP A 207 12.74 -11.15 2.28
C ASP A 207 11.49 -10.77 3.06
N ARG A 208 10.62 -9.95 2.45
CA ARG A 208 9.35 -9.47 3.03
C ARG A 208 9.58 -8.75 4.36
N VAL A 209 10.06 -7.53 4.23
CA VAL A 209 10.43 -6.67 5.37
C VAL A 209 9.54 -5.42 5.35
N GLY A 210 8.85 -5.17 6.46
CA GLY A 210 7.96 -4.02 6.65
C GLY A 210 8.07 -3.42 8.03
N GLY A 211 7.83 -2.12 8.20
CA GLY A 211 7.77 -1.50 9.52
C GLY A 211 6.66 -2.05 10.41
N LEU A 212 5.46 -2.24 9.85
CA LEU A 212 4.32 -2.85 10.51
C LEU A 212 4.40 -4.37 10.43
N VAL A 213 4.47 -4.91 9.20
CA VAL A 213 4.37 -6.35 8.95
C VAL A 213 5.19 -6.78 7.73
N GLY A 214 5.84 -7.94 7.82
CA GLY A 214 6.57 -8.54 6.71
C GLY A 214 5.64 -9.00 5.58
N GLU A 215 4.67 -9.85 5.92
CA GLU A 215 3.62 -10.33 4.99
C GLU A 215 2.20 -10.13 5.53
N ALA A 216 1.34 -9.56 4.70
CA ALA A 216 -0.08 -9.36 4.98
C ALA A 216 -0.94 -10.08 3.93
N THR A 217 -1.90 -10.91 4.37
CA THR A 217 -2.89 -11.53 3.49
C THR A 217 -4.30 -11.30 4.02
N HIS A 218 -5.21 -10.75 3.21
CA HIS A 218 -6.56 -10.35 3.67
C HIS A 218 -6.53 -9.42 4.90
N VAL A 219 -5.54 -8.54 4.98
CA VAL A 219 -5.37 -7.62 6.13
C VAL A 219 -6.01 -6.29 5.81
N GLN A 220 -6.69 -5.71 6.80
CA GLN A 220 -7.17 -4.34 6.77
C GLN A 220 -6.38 -3.55 7.81
N ALA A 221 -5.56 -2.58 7.39
CA ALA A 221 -4.79 -1.74 8.30
C ALA A 221 -5.08 -0.26 8.09
N LYS A 222 -5.36 0.45 9.18
CA LYS A 222 -5.72 1.87 9.16
C LYS A 222 -4.97 2.68 10.19
N ASN A 223 -4.65 3.93 9.86
CA ASN A 223 -3.99 4.89 10.75
C ASN A 223 -2.66 4.35 11.29
N ILE A 224 -1.73 4.09 10.35
CA ILE A 224 -0.42 3.50 10.66
C ILE A 224 0.69 4.52 10.43
N SER A 225 1.61 4.64 11.37
CA SER A 225 2.83 5.45 11.19
C SER A 225 4.10 4.67 11.52
N VAL A 226 5.13 4.85 10.69
CA VAL A 226 6.46 4.26 10.88
C VAL A 226 7.54 5.33 10.75
N THR A 227 8.50 5.35 11.69
CA THR A 227 9.73 6.16 11.63
C THR A 227 10.97 5.31 11.95
N GLY A 228 12.15 5.70 11.49
CA GLY A 228 13.41 4.96 11.69
C GLY A 228 14.04 4.48 10.38
N SER A 229 14.48 3.22 10.32
CA SER A 229 15.11 2.59 9.15
C SER A 229 14.63 1.16 8.94
N VAL A 230 14.28 0.83 7.68
CA VAL A 230 13.87 -0.50 7.23
C VAL A 230 14.79 -0.95 6.11
N GLU A 231 15.56 -2.02 6.33
CA GLU A 231 16.52 -2.57 5.39
C GLU A 231 16.18 -4.04 5.07
N GLY A 232 16.18 -4.39 3.79
CA GLY A 232 16.06 -5.78 3.37
C GLY A 232 16.57 -6.07 1.96
N VAL A 233 16.33 -7.27 1.44
CA VAL A 233 16.78 -7.65 0.08
C VAL A 233 15.60 -7.65 -0.89
N ASN A 234 14.55 -8.40 -0.57
CA ASN A 234 13.40 -8.64 -1.45
C ASN A 234 12.09 -8.19 -0.77
N SER A 235 11.19 -7.56 -1.53
CA SER A 235 9.90 -7.06 -1.04
C SER A 235 10.02 -6.26 0.25
N VAL A 236 10.64 -5.09 0.14
CA VAL A 236 10.89 -4.17 1.27
C VAL A 236 9.92 -3.00 1.15
N GLY A 237 9.08 -2.82 2.16
CA GLY A 237 8.22 -1.66 2.32
C GLY A 237 8.54 -0.93 3.61
N GLY A 238 8.43 0.40 3.66
CA GLY A 238 8.53 1.11 4.93
C GLY A 238 7.42 0.73 5.91
N VAL A 239 6.25 0.30 5.42
CA VAL A 239 5.13 -0.17 6.24
C VAL A 239 4.89 -1.67 6.07
N VAL A 240 4.72 -2.15 4.84
CA VAL A 240 4.40 -3.56 4.55
C VAL A 240 5.37 -4.13 3.53
N GLY A 241 6.03 -5.25 3.83
CA GLY A 241 6.93 -5.91 2.88
C GLY A 241 6.19 -6.42 1.65
N ARG A 242 5.24 -7.34 1.85
CA ARG A 242 4.35 -7.85 0.82
C ARG A 242 2.91 -7.96 1.30
N MET A 243 1.98 -7.54 0.44
CA MET A 243 0.55 -7.63 0.67
C MET A 243 -0.13 -8.46 -0.42
N GLN A 244 -1.12 -9.25 -0.04
CA GLN A 244 -2.00 -9.94 -0.96
C GLN A 244 -3.43 -9.89 -0.45
N ASP A 245 -4.33 -9.27 -1.23
CA ASP A 245 -5.72 -9.04 -0.84
C ASP A 245 -5.86 -8.20 0.47
N GLY A 246 -6.80 -7.24 0.53
CA GLY A 246 -7.03 -6.39 1.72
C GLY A 246 -6.88 -4.88 1.49
N SER A 247 -6.73 -4.10 2.56
CA SER A 247 -6.65 -2.63 2.47
C SER A 247 -5.62 -1.98 3.39
N LEU A 248 -5.02 -0.88 2.90
CA LEU A 248 -4.25 0.07 3.71
C LEU A 248 -4.88 1.45 3.58
N GLU A 249 -5.25 2.06 4.70
CA GLU A 249 -5.85 3.40 4.73
C GLU A 249 -5.08 4.31 5.69
N ASN A 250 -4.79 5.54 5.27
CA ASN A 250 -4.17 6.56 6.11
C ASN A 250 -2.86 6.07 6.73
N VAL A 251 -1.90 5.76 5.87
CA VAL A 251 -0.60 5.20 6.25
C VAL A 251 0.52 6.19 5.94
N THR A 252 1.40 6.42 6.91
CA THR A 252 2.51 7.35 6.76
C THR A 252 3.85 6.69 7.08
N ASN A 253 4.73 6.64 6.08
CA ASN A 253 6.12 6.28 6.28
C ASN A 253 7.01 7.53 6.36
N ARG A 254 7.79 7.63 7.44
CA ARG A 254 8.94 8.55 7.57
C ARG A 254 10.26 7.79 7.76
N ALA A 255 10.24 6.46 7.77
CA ALA A 255 11.45 5.66 7.86
C ALA A 255 12.21 5.64 6.53
N ASN A 256 13.53 5.64 6.59
CA ASN A 256 14.35 5.40 5.41
C ASN A 256 14.26 3.92 5.02
N VAL A 257 14.06 3.63 3.74
CA VAL A 257 13.88 2.27 3.23
C VAL A 257 15.00 1.92 2.28
N THR A 258 15.73 0.84 2.54
CA THR A 258 16.79 0.34 1.67
C THR A 258 16.53 -1.10 1.27
N GLY A 259 16.68 -1.44 -0.01
CA GLY A 259 16.75 -2.84 -0.40
C GLY A 259 17.23 -3.11 -1.81
N THR A 260 17.00 -4.32 -2.33
CA THR A 260 17.59 -4.74 -3.63
C THR A 260 16.53 -4.85 -4.73
N THR A 261 15.54 -5.73 -4.58
CA THR A 261 14.69 -6.18 -5.69
C THR A 261 13.41 -5.37 -5.86
N THR A 262 12.55 -5.31 -4.85
CA THR A 262 11.29 -4.53 -4.85
C THR A 262 11.28 -3.71 -3.59
N VAL A 263 11.41 -2.39 -3.73
CA VAL A 263 11.65 -1.49 -2.61
C VAL A 263 10.72 -0.30 -2.72
N ALA A 264 9.93 -0.05 -1.68
CA ALA A 264 9.13 1.17 -1.63
C ALA A 264 8.93 1.74 -0.22
N GLY A 265 8.55 3.02 -0.16
CA GLY A 265 8.30 3.71 1.10
C GLY A 265 7.10 3.16 1.87
N VAL A 266 6.08 2.61 1.20
CA VAL A 266 4.90 2.05 1.89
C VAL A 266 4.81 0.54 1.70
N VAL A 267 4.63 0.05 0.48
CA VAL A 267 4.45 -1.39 0.21
C VAL A 267 5.44 -1.90 -0.84
N GLY A 268 6.24 -2.91 -0.49
CA GLY A 268 7.18 -3.51 -1.43
C GLY A 268 6.48 -4.16 -2.63
N SER A 269 5.44 -4.97 -2.39
CA SER A 269 4.61 -5.56 -3.45
C SER A 269 3.17 -5.76 -2.98
N PHE A 270 2.20 -5.39 -3.81
CA PHE A 270 0.78 -5.66 -3.58
C PHE A 270 0.13 -6.26 -4.83
N ALA A 271 -0.46 -7.43 -4.66
CA ALA A 271 -1.31 -8.05 -5.68
C ALA A 271 -2.65 -8.48 -5.08
N SER A 272 -3.72 -8.31 -5.86
CA SER A 272 -5.03 -8.88 -5.57
C SER A 272 -5.29 -10.09 -6.44
N VAL A 273 -5.89 -11.13 -5.86
CA VAL A 273 -6.20 -12.39 -6.55
C VAL A 273 -7.67 -12.75 -6.40
N ALA A 274 -8.24 -12.57 -5.20
CA ALA A 274 -9.58 -13.02 -4.88
C ALA A 274 -10.52 -11.89 -4.44
N SER A 275 -9.99 -10.82 -3.83
CA SER A 275 -10.78 -9.67 -3.40
C SER A 275 -10.17 -8.36 -3.88
N GLU A 276 -10.98 -7.29 -3.82
CA GLU A 276 -10.50 -5.96 -4.16
C GLU A 276 -9.41 -5.52 -3.17
N GLY A 277 -8.22 -5.22 -3.68
CA GLY A 277 -7.13 -4.63 -2.89
C GLY A 277 -7.10 -3.12 -3.07
N VAL A 278 -6.95 -2.37 -1.98
CA VAL A 278 -6.94 -0.90 -2.02
C VAL A 278 -5.84 -0.35 -1.11
N ILE A 279 -5.06 0.60 -1.63
CA ILE A 279 -4.27 1.51 -0.81
C ILE A 279 -4.87 2.91 -0.98
N SER A 280 -5.23 3.56 0.12
CA SER A 280 -5.76 4.92 0.14
C SER A 280 -5.06 5.78 1.18
N ALA A 281 -4.88 7.08 0.90
CA ALA A 281 -4.26 8.02 1.83
C ALA A 281 -2.86 7.57 2.30
N ALA A 282 -2.03 7.07 1.39
CA ALA A 282 -0.68 6.60 1.70
C ALA A 282 0.38 7.66 1.37
N MET A 283 1.21 8.00 2.37
CA MET A 283 2.21 9.05 2.27
C MET A 283 3.60 8.52 2.61
N ASN A 284 4.57 8.76 1.71
CA ASN A 284 5.98 8.52 1.99
C ASN A 284 6.76 9.83 2.10
N TYR A 285 7.51 9.98 3.18
CA TYR A 285 8.47 11.07 3.41
C TYR A 285 9.91 10.56 3.58
N GLY A 286 10.08 9.26 3.86
CA GLY A 286 11.39 8.65 4.02
C GLY A 286 12.12 8.48 2.69
N THR A 287 13.45 8.51 2.71
CA THR A 287 14.24 8.22 1.50
C THR A 287 14.13 6.73 1.16
N VAL A 288 13.85 6.42 -0.10
CA VAL A 288 13.79 5.05 -0.62
C VAL A 288 14.98 4.81 -1.52
N LYS A 289 15.79 3.79 -1.21
CA LYS A 289 16.97 3.39 -1.97
C LYS A 289 16.87 1.94 -2.40
N GLY A 290 17.05 1.67 -3.69
CA GLY A 290 17.15 0.29 -4.17
C GLY A 290 17.91 0.10 -5.47
N THR A 291 17.83 -1.11 -6.02
CA THR A 291 18.62 -1.47 -7.22
C THR A 291 17.78 -1.86 -8.42
N LYS A 292 16.64 -2.55 -8.23
CA LYS A 292 15.77 -3.04 -9.32
C LYS A 292 14.45 -2.26 -9.40
N ASP A 293 13.38 -2.70 -8.77
CA ASP A 293 12.09 -2.02 -8.83
C ASP A 293 11.95 -1.13 -7.59
N VAL A 294 12.02 0.19 -7.78
CA VAL A 294 12.15 1.17 -6.67
C VAL A 294 11.11 2.27 -6.79
N ALA A 295 10.36 2.51 -5.72
CA ALA A 295 9.29 3.52 -5.73
C ALA A 295 9.09 4.26 -4.41
N GLY A 296 8.50 5.45 -4.44
CA GLY A 296 8.17 6.17 -3.21
C GLY A 296 7.06 5.52 -2.40
N VAL A 297 6.02 4.94 -3.03
CA VAL A 297 4.86 4.38 -2.33
C VAL A 297 4.73 2.88 -2.52
N VAL A 298 4.63 2.38 -3.75
CA VAL A 298 4.45 0.94 -4.03
C VAL A 298 5.42 0.47 -5.11
N ALA A 299 6.25 -0.56 -4.87
CA ALA A 299 7.18 -0.99 -5.92
C ALA A 299 6.43 -1.76 -7.02
N MET A 300 5.61 -2.75 -6.64
CA MET A 300 4.78 -3.52 -7.58
C MET A 300 3.31 -3.48 -7.17
N LEU A 301 2.44 -3.04 -8.10
CA LEU A 301 0.99 -2.97 -7.93
C LEU A 301 0.30 -3.79 -9.03
N SER A 302 -0.52 -4.78 -8.67
CA SER A 302 -1.19 -5.66 -9.65
C SER A 302 -2.62 -5.98 -9.26
N ALA A 303 -3.56 -5.67 -10.15
CA ALA A 303 -5.00 -5.88 -9.95
C ALA A 303 -5.56 -5.15 -8.70
N THR A 304 -4.96 -4.02 -8.34
CA THR A 304 -5.19 -3.32 -7.08
C THR A 304 -5.50 -1.84 -7.36
N LYS A 305 -6.18 -1.16 -6.43
CA LYS A 305 -6.40 0.29 -6.46
C LYS A 305 -5.36 1.04 -5.62
N LEU A 306 -4.81 2.14 -6.14
CA LEU A 306 -4.05 3.12 -5.37
C LEU A 306 -4.73 4.47 -5.53
N GLU A 307 -5.16 5.07 -4.42
CA GLU A 307 -5.81 6.36 -4.43
C GLU A 307 -5.29 7.33 -3.36
N ARG A 308 -5.40 8.63 -3.64
CA ARG A 308 -5.10 9.70 -2.68
C ARG A 308 -3.72 9.55 -2.01
N SER A 309 -2.69 9.28 -2.79
CA SER A 309 -1.39 8.84 -2.25
C SER A 309 -0.22 9.63 -2.83
N GLY A 310 0.81 9.86 -2.03
CA GLY A 310 1.86 10.81 -2.38
C GLY A 310 3.25 10.40 -1.93
N ASN A 311 4.25 10.81 -2.71
CA ASN A 311 5.65 10.70 -2.35
C ASN A 311 6.32 12.08 -2.22
N SER A 312 6.94 12.32 -1.08
CA SER A 312 7.79 13.47 -0.77
C SER A 312 9.20 13.06 -0.29
N GLY A 313 9.48 11.76 -0.18
CA GLY A 313 10.81 11.22 0.11
C GLY A 313 11.61 10.92 -1.17
N ALA A 314 12.91 11.19 -1.16
CA ALA A 314 13.75 10.96 -2.34
C ALA A 314 13.76 9.48 -2.76
N VAL A 315 13.71 9.22 -4.07
CA VAL A 315 13.78 7.86 -4.65
C VAL A 315 15.11 7.71 -5.37
N VAL A 316 15.93 6.75 -4.95
CA VAL A 316 17.30 6.54 -5.46
C VAL A 316 17.48 5.11 -5.95
N ALA A 317 17.80 4.95 -7.23
CA ALA A 317 18.16 3.66 -7.83
C ALA A 317 19.63 3.67 -8.31
N ASP A 318 20.50 2.93 -7.63
CA ASP A 318 21.95 3.16 -7.71
C ASP A 318 22.74 2.21 -8.65
N SER A 319 22.13 1.15 -9.22
CA SER A 319 22.97 0.09 -9.82
C SER A 319 22.46 -0.90 -10.91
N SER A 320 21.25 -0.85 -11.52
CA SER A 320 20.85 -1.95 -12.46
C SER A 320 20.31 -1.54 -13.85
N GLN A 321 20.68 -2.30 -14.90
CA GLN A 321 20.24 -2.08 -16.30
C GLN A 321 18.83 -2.61 -16.65
N MET A 322 18.09 -3.21 -15.70
CA MET A 322 16.76 -3.80 -15.94
C MET A 322 15.72 -3.40 -14.88
N SER A 323 15.93 -2.25 -14.26
CA SER A 323 15.08 -1.66 -13.22
C SER A 323 13.95 -0.81 -13.79
N ASN A 324 12.82 -0.82 -13.08
CA ASN A 324 11.76 0.18 -13.21
C ASN A 324 11.79 1.07 -11.98
N VAL A 325 11.78 2.39 -12.18
CA VAL A 325 11.81 3.36 -11.08
C VAL A 325 10.67 4.35 -11.26
N GLY A 326 9.92 4.59 -10.20
CA GLY A 326 8.86 5.59 -10.19
C GLY A 326 8.90 6.45 -8.93
N GLY A 327 8.52 7.72 -9.01
CA GLY A 327 8.38 8.52 -7.78
C GLY A 327 7.30 7.99 -6.84
N VAL A 328 6.24 7.37 -7.36
CA VAL A 328 5.15 6.77 -6.59
C VAL A 328 5.10 5.25 -6.77
N ILE A 329 5.10 4.78 -8.02
CA ILE A 329 4.99 3.34 -8.35
C ILE A 329 6.08 2.90 -9.34
N ALA A 330 6.81 1.82 -9.06
CA ALA A 330 7.78 1.32 -10.04
C ALA A 330 7.09 0.55 -11.18
N VAL A 331 6.20 -0.39 -10.86
CA VAL A 331 5.44 -1.18 -11.83
C VAL A 331 3.97 -1.28 -11.43
N ALA A 332 3.08 -0.86 -12.33
CA ALA A 332 1.63 -1.06 -12.22
C ALA A 332 1.13 -1.94 -13.37
N SER A 333 0.33 -2.97 -13.06
CA SER A 333 -0.19 -3.90 -14.07
C SER A 333 -1.59 -4.46 -13.78
N SER A 334 -2.06 -5.33 -14.67
CA SER A 334 -3.18 -6.25 -14.41
C SER A 334 -4.50 -5.56 -14.07
N LYS A 335 -4.86 -4.50 -14.81
CA LYS A 335 -6.08 -3.69 -14.60
C LYS A 335 -6.10 -2.94 -13.26
N SER A 336 -4.93 -2.63 -12.71
CA SER A 336 -4.84 -1.72 -11.56
C SER A 336 -5.46 -0.36 -11.89
N VAL A 337 -6.03 0.29 -10.88
CA VAL A 337 -6.63 1.63 -10.99
C VAL A 337 -5.87 2.58 -10.09
N ILE A 338 -5.42 3.69 -10.64
CA ILE A 338 -4.60 4.68 -9.95
C ILE A 338 -5.27 6.02 -10.10
N ASN A 339 -5.59 6.67 -8.98
CA ASN A 339 -6.28 7.96 -8.99
C ASN A 339 -5.75 8.90 -7.91
N GLU A 340 -5.57 10.18 -8.24
CA GLU A 340 -5.17 11.21 -7.28
C GLU A 340 -3.83 10.85 -6.60
N VAL A 341 -2.78 10.68 -7.40
CA VAL A 341 -1.43 10.38 -6.88
C VAL A 341 -0.39 11.42 -7.30
N PHE A 342 0.60 11.63 -6.45
CA PHE A 342 1.61 12.65 -6.73
C PHE A 342 3.02 12.30 -6.29
N ASN A 343 4.00 12.89 -6.98
CA ASN A 343 5.39 12.92 -6.56
C ASN A 343 5.90 14.35 -6.51
N THR A 344 6.46 14.76 -5.37
CA THR A 344 7.18 16.03 -5.21
C THR A 344 8.69 15.83 -5.03
N ALA A 345 9.12 14.59 -4.76
CA ALA A 345 10.51 14.29 -4.47
C ALA A 345 11.34 14.00 -5.71
N THR A 346 12.66 14.16 -5.59
CA THR A 346 13.58 13.80 -6.68
C THR A 346 13.61 12.29 -6.90
N VAL A 347 13.57 11.87 -8.17
CA VAL A 347 13.83 10.51 -8.64
C VAL A 347 15.22 10.48 -9.29
N SER A 348 16.17 9.83 -8.64
CA SER A 348 17.57 9.74 -9.09
C SER A 348 17.92 8.33 -9.54
N VAL A 349 18.26 8.16 -10.81
CA VAL A 349 18.58 6.86 -11.39
C VAL A 349 19.99 6.85 -11.97
N ARG A 350 20.81 5.83 -11.67
CA ARG A 350 22.18 5.79 -12.23
C ARG A 350 22.18 5.39 -13.71
N ARG A 351 21.67 4.19 -14.00
CA ARG A 351 21.46 3.67 -15.36
C ARG A 351 20.40 2.58 -15.32
N VAL A 352 19.15 2.89 -15.62
CA VAL A 352 17.99 1.99 -15.44
C VAL A 352 17.29 1.68 -16.77
N MET A 353 16.36 0.72 -16.77
CA MET A 353 15.57 0.47 -17.99
C MET A 353 14.51 1.55 -18.16
N ILE A 354 13.72 1.80 -17.11
CA ILE A 354 12.56 2.67 -17.16
C ILE A 354 12.56 3.56 -15.92
N ALA A 355 12.34 4.86 -16.11
CA ALA A 355 12.18 5.83 -15.02
C ALA A 355 10.98 6.74 -15.28
N GLY A 356 10.13 6.95 -14.28
CA GLY A 356 9.04 7.91 -14.34
C GLY A 356 8.98 8.79 -13.10
N GLY A 357 8.60 10.06 -13.24
CA GLY A 357 8.42 10.94 -12.10
C GLY A 357 7.26 10.50 -11.19
N VAL A 358 6.21 9.89 -11.73
CA VAL A 358 5.16 9.24 -10.92
C VAL A 358 5.27 7.72 -11.03
N ILE A 359 5.25 7.18 -12.24
CA ILE A 359 5.17 5.73 -12.47
C ILE A 359 6.28 5.27 -13.39
N GLY A 360 7.04 4.24 -13.03
CA GLY A 360 8.03 3.64 -13.92
C GLY A 360 7.35 3.02 -15.13
N SER A 361 6.74 1.86 -14.95
CA SER A 361 6.04 1.11 -16.00
C SER A 361 4.55 0.96 -15.69
N MET A 362 3.71 1.24 -16.68
CA MET A 362 2.25 1.15 -16.60
C MET A 362 1.73 0.24 -17.72
N LYS A 363 1.14 -0.91 -17.38
CA LYS A 363 0.67 -1.90 -18.37
C LYS A 363 -0.73 -2.43 -18.11
N SER A 364 -1.67 -2.16 -19.03
CA SER A 364 -3.09 -2.45 -18.86
C SER A 364 -3.64 -1.86 -17.55
N VAL A 365 -3.50 -0.55 -17.39
CA VAL A 365 -3.83 0.19 -16.15
C VAL A 365 -4.69 1.40 -16.49
N THR A 366 -5.55 1.82 -15.56
CA THR A 366 -6.24 3.11 -15.63
C THR A 366 -5.60 4.07 -14.65
N GLY A 367 -4.87 5.07 -15.14
CA GLY A 367 -4.27 6.15 -14.36
C GLY A 367 -4.95 7.48 -14.62
N THR A 368 -5.55 8.06 -13.59
CA THR A 368 -6.21 9.37 -13.64
C THR A 368 -5.67 10.29 -12.56
N ASN A 369 -5.71 11.60 -12.79
CA ASN A 369 -5.38 12.60 -11.78
C ASN A 369 -4.00 12.35 -11.15
N MET A 370 -2.94 12.44 -11.94
CA MET A 370 -1.57 12.23 -11.46
C MET A 370 -0.71 13.44 -11.73
N PHE A 371 0.18 13.78 -10.80
CA PHE A 371 1.16 14.82 -11.07
C PHE A 371 2.56 14.56 -10.54
N ASN A 372 3.54 15.09 -11.26
CA ASN A 372 4.93 15.11 -10.84
C ASN A 372 5.44 16.55 -10.76
N LEU A 373 5.95 16.95 -9.61
CA LEU A 373 6.76 18.16 -9.40
C LEU A 373 8.24 17.82 -9.16
N GLY A 374 8.54 16.56 -8.86
CA GLY A 374 9.89 16.10 -8.57
C GLY A 374 10.77 16.04 -9.80
N LYS A 375 12.04 16.43 -9.66
CA LYS A 375 13.04 16.23 -10.72
C LYS A 375 13.28 14.74 -10.97
N VAL A 376 13.30 14.32 -12.23
CA VAL A 376 13.82 13.02 -12.67
C VAL A 376 15.24 13.24 -13.20
N SER A 377 16.20 12.41 -12.79
CA SER A 377 17.61 12.63 -13.16
C SER A 377 18.38 11.34 -13.42
N GLY A 378 19.39 11.45 -14.29
CA GLY A 378 20.31 10.37 -14.62
C GLY A 378 20.04 9.72 -15.98
N ILE A 379 20.28 8.41 -16.10
CA ILE A 379 20.24 7.70 -17.38
C ILE A 379 19.19 6.57 -17.33
N ALA A 380 18.27 6.54 -18.29
CA ALA A 380 17.35 5.43 -18.50
C ALA A 380 17.12 5.19 -20.00
N ASN A 381 16.69 3.97 -20.38
CA ASN A 381 16.32 3.69 -21.77
C ASN A 381 14.99 4.36 -22.15
N ASN A 382 14.06 4.47 -21.20
CA ASN A 382 12.83 5.24 -21.33
C ASN A 382 12.64 6.06 -20.05
N MET A 383 12.63 7.39 -20.18
CA MET A 383 12.44 8.30 -19.05
C MET A 383 11.25 9.21 -19.30
N GLY A 384 10.33 9.31 -18.33
CA GLY A 384 9.15 10.15 -18.43
C GLY A 384 8.99 11.07 -17.21
N GLY A 385 8.52 12.30 -17.43
CA GLY A 385 8.14 13.18 -16.32
C GLY A 385 6.96 12.65 -15.51
N LEU A 386 5.95 12.06 -16.18
CA LEU A 386 4.87 11.32 -15.52
C LEU A 386 5.15 9.82 -15.50
N VAL A 387 5.30 9.21 -16.68
CA VAL A 387 5.37 7.75 -16.83
C VAL A 387 6.56 7.33 -17.70
N GLY A 388 7.41 6.42 -17.23
CA GLY A 388 8.55 5.96 -18.03
C GLY A 388 8.13 5.16 -19.26
N PHE A 389 7.26 4.17 -19.08
CA PHE A 389 6.75 3.32 -20.16
C PHE A 389 5.25 3.02 -20.00
N ILE A 390 4.49 3.17 -21.07
CA ILE A 390 3.05 2.95 -21.14
C ILE A 390 2.77 1.87 -22.17
N ASP A 391 2.07 0.80 -21.78
CA ASP A 391 1.77 -0.33 -22.67
C ASP A 391 0.41 -1.00 -22.38
N GLY A 392 -0.04 -1.87 -23.28
CA GLY A 392 -1.31 -2.57 -23.20
C GLY A 392 -2.51 -1.64 -23.35
N GLU A 393 -3.68 -2.12 -22.95
CA GLU A 393 -4.93 -1.34 -22.87
C GLU A 393 -4.87 -0.39 -21.67
N THR A 394 -3.99 0.60 -21.74
CA THR A 394 -3.76 1.59 -20.68
C THR A 394 -4.44 2.91 -20.98
N THR A 395 -5.00 3.53 -19.95
CA THR A 395 -5.58 4.88 -19.98
C THR A 395 -4.80 5.80 -19.07
N LEU A 396 -4.36 6.96 -19.57
CA LEU A 396 -3.72 8.03 -18.82
C LEU A 396 -4.51 9.34 -19.03
N GLN A 397 -5.10 9.89 -17.97
CA GLN A 397 -5.96 11.07 -18.09
C GLN A 397 -5.79 12.11 -16.99
N SER A 398 -6.13 13.36 -17.31
CA SER A 398 -6.24 14.48 -16.37
C SER A 398 -5.01 14.61 -15.48
N SER A 399 -3.82 14.60 -16.08
CA SER A 399 -2.54 14.47 -15.36
C SER A 399 -1.54 15.50 -15.85
N TYR A 400 -0.55 15.88 -15.04
CA TYR A 400 0.46 16.84 -15.49
C TYR A 400 1.89 16.60 -14.96
N ASN A 401 2.90 16.94 -15.76
CA ASN A 401 4.29 17.04 -15.31
C ASN A 401 4.73 18.51 -15.18
N ALA A 402 5.27 18.89 -14.03
CA ALA A 402 6.02 20.14 -13.85
C ALA A 402 7.39 19.89 -13.19
N GLY A 403 7.84 18.64 -13.12
CA GLY A 403 9.19 18.28 -12.70
C GLY A 403 10.18 18.31 -13.88
N GLU A 404 11.44 18.67 -13.60
CA GLU A 404 12.51 18.67 -14.60
C GLU A 404 12.84 17.24 -15.05
N VAL A 405 13.01 17.06 -16.36
CA VAL A 405 13.48 15.81 -16.99
C VAL A 405 14.69 16.13 -17.88
N PRO A 406 15.74 15.28 -17.95
CA PRO A 406 16.92 15.53 -18.77
C PRO A 406 16.60 15.46 -20.27
N ASP A 407 17.08 16.44 -21.03
CA ASP A 407 16.99 16.42 -22.50
C ASP A 407 18.12 15.57 -23.09
N ASN A 408 17.83 14.31 -23.41
CA ASN A 408 18.80 13.34 -23.91
C ASN A 408 18.27 12.47 -25.07
N ASN A 409 17.23 12.93 -25.77
CA ASN A 409 16.55 12.26 -26.89
C ASN A 409 15.83 10.92 -26.58
N VAL A 410 15.98 10.35 -25.38
CA VAL A 410 15.28 9.13 -24.93
C VAL A 410 14.33 9.41 -23.75
N SER A 411 14.25 10.67 -23.34
CA SER A 411 13.36 11.16 -22.30
C SER A 411 12.19 11.91 -22.91
N GLY A 412 11.03 11.81 -22.28
CA GLY A 412 9.84 12.58 -22.60
C GLY A 412 9.35 13.38 -21.40
N THR A 413 8.96 14.63 -21.61
CA THR A 413 8.42 15.49 -20.56
C THR A 413 7.16 14.91 -19.92
N VAL A 414 6.39 14.11 -20.66
CA VAL A 414 5.26 13.35 -20.12
C VAL A 414 5.61 11.87 -20.02
N ALA A 415 5.98 11.25 -21.14
CA ALA A 415 6.25 9.81 -21.17
C ALA A 415 7.50 9.44 -21.94
N GLY A 416 8.29 8.48 -21.44
CA GLY A 416 9.46 8.00 -22.18
C GLY A 416 9.06 7.25 -23.44
N LYS A 417 8.15 6.29 -23.31
CA LYS A 417 7.65 5.50 -24.44
C LYS A 417 6.20 5.08 -24.22
N ALA A 418 5.43 5.05 -25.31
CA ALA A 418 4.06 4.55 -25.31
C ALA A 418 3.82 3.61 -26.49
N SER A 419 3.01 2.57 -26.30
CA SER A 419 2.55 1.70 -27.39
C SER A 419 1.29 2.26 -28.09
N SER A 420 0.93 1.71 -29.25
CA SER A 420 -0.18 2.22 -30.06
C SER A 420 -1.59 1.90 -29.51
N THR A 421 -1.69 1.11 -28.45
CA THR A 421 -2.97 0.65 -27.87
C THR A 421 -3.42 1.47 -26.66
N VAL A 422 -2.68 2.53 -26.32
CA VAL A 422 -2.93 3.33 -25.12
C VAL A 422 -3.81 4.54 -25.42
N THR A 423 -4.60 4.96 -24.45
CA THR A 423 -5.43 6.18 -24.52
C THR A 423 -4.82 7.24 -23.62
N VAL A 424 -4.44 8.38 -24.19
CA VAL A 424 -3.92 9.55 -23.47
C VAL A 424 -4.81 10.73 -23.80
N SER A 425 -5.40 11.36 -22.79
CA SER A 425 -6.27 12.54 -22.98
C SER A 425 -6.19 13.48 -21.78
N ASN A 426 -6.31 14.79 -22.02
CA ASN A 426 -6.19 15.80 -20.96
C ASN A 426 -4.89 15.66 -20.14
N VAL A 427 -3.78 15.43 -20.82
CA VAL A 427 -2.46 15.35 -20.18
C VAL A 427 -1.64 16.59 -20.53
N TYR A 428 -0.98 17.14 -19.54
CA TYR A 428 -0.35 18.45 -19.61
C TYR A 428 1.10 18.43 -19.14
N TYR A 429 1.86 19.44 -19.50
CA TYR A 429 3.20 19.64 -18.94
C TYR A 429 3.61 21.11 -18.92
N ASP A 430 4.54 21.43 -18.02
CA ASP A 430 5.19 22.73 -17.98
C ASP A 430 6.30 22.79 -19.03
N LYS A 431 6.07 23.51 -20.13
CA LYS A 431 7.06 23.64 -21.22
C LYS A 431 8.24 24.54 -20.87
N THR A 432 8.21 25.20 -19.73
CA THR A 432 9.32 26.03 -19.23
C THR A 432 10.22 25.28 -18.25
N VAL A 433 9.81 24.09 -17.82
CA VAL A 433 10.58 23.18 -16.95
C VAL A 433 11.02 21.96 -17.77
N GLY A 434 12.33 21.78 -17.98
CA GLY A 434 12.87 20.60 -18.70
C GLY A 434 13.33 20.82 -20.15
N GLY A 435 13.57 22.07 -20.58
CA GLY A 435 14.26 22.37 -21.85
C GLY A 435 13.53 21.90 -23.12
N THR A 436 14.29 21.64 -24.19
CA THR A 436 13.80 21.19 -25.51
C THR A 436 13.45 19.69 -25.57
N CYS A 437 13.26 19.06 -24.41
CA CYS A 437 12.95 17.63 -24.30
C CYS A 437 11.69 17.28 -25.11
N LEU A 438 11.70 16.10 -25.74
CA LEU A 438 10.54 15.57 -26.44
C LEU A 438 9.35 15.44 -25.47
N VAL A 439 8.12 15.54 -25.96
CA VAL A 439 6.93 15.31 -25.12
C VAL A 439 6.77 13.82 -24.82
N VAL A 440 6.94 13.00 -25.87
CA VAL A 440 7.03 11.54 -25.84
C VAL A 440 8.26 11.12 -26.65
N ALA A 441 9.18 10.33 -26.08
CA ALA A 441 10.48 10.08 -26.71
C ALA A 441 10.43 9.05 -27.85
N SER A 442 9.56 8.03 -27.78
CA SER A 442 9.41 7.04 -28.86
C SER A 442 7.98 6.52 -29.08
N GLN A 443 7.53 6.70 -30.34
CA GLN A 443 6.27 6.33 -31.02
C GLN A 443 4.91 6.70 -30.39
N MET A 444 3.98 7.01 -31.30
CA MET A 444 2.60 7.45 -31.06
C MET A 444 1.67 7.00 -32.17
N ASN A 445 0.41 6.83 -31.79
CA ASN A 445 -0.77 7.14 -32.59
C ASN A 445 -1.85 7.68 -31.60
N MET A 446 -1.59 8.84 -30.98
CA MET A 446 -2.42 9.41 -29.89
C MET A 446 -2.46 10.94 -29.93
N GLU A 447 -3.43 11.52 -29.21
CA GLU A 447 -3.45 12.97 -28.94
C GLU A 447 -2.21 13.37 -28.13
N LEU A 448 -1.50 14.37 -28.62
CA LEU A 448 -0.27 14.85 -27.96
C LEU A 448 -0.63 15.61 -26.67
N PRO A 449 0.06 15.34 -25.55
CA PRO A 449 -0.08 16.17 -24.35
C PRO A 449 0.16 17.66 -24.63
N THR A 450 -0.56 18.52 -23.90
CA THR A 450 -0.55 19.97 -24.14
C THR A 450 0.42 20.70 -23.20
N GLY A 451 1.29 21.53 -23.76
CA GLY A 451 2.29 22.29 -23.02
C GLY A 451 1.84 23.70 -22.63
N PHE A 452 1.91 24.02 -21.34
CA PHE A 452 1.62 25.34 -20.77
C PHE A 452 2.88 25.93 -20.14
N THR A 453 2.95 27.25 -20.02
CA THR A 453 3.96 27.93 -19.20
C THR A 453 3.69 27.72 -17.72
N THR A 454 4.70 27.92 -16.86
CA THR A 454 4.53 27.91 -15.40
C THR A 454 3.35 28.78 -14.93
N ASP A 455 3.24 30.01 -15.42
CA ASP A 455 2.19 30.93 -14.99
C ASP A 455 0.79 30.45 -15.45
N GLU A 456 0.68 29.90 -16.66
CA GLU A 456 -0.57 29.32 -17.17
C GLU A 456 -0.99 28.10 -16.35
N MET A 457 -0.06 27.21 -15.98
CA MET A 457 -0.38 26.04 -15.16
C MET A 457 -0.79 26.40 -13.73
N LYS A 458 -0.33 27.54 -13.20
CA LYS A 458 -0.72 28.02 -11.87
C LYS A 458 -2.03 28.82 -11.88
N ALA A 459 -2.54 29.17 -13.07
CA ALA A 459 -3.75 29.95 -13.20
C ALA A 459 -5.02 29.15 -12.86
N ALA A 460 -6.04 29.85 -12.36
CA ALA A 460 -7.34 29.26 -12.06
C ALA A 460 -8.03 28.61 -13.28
N THR A 461 -7.75 29.12 -14.48
CA THR A 461 -8.24 28.55 -15.74
C THR A 461 -7.72 27.14 -15.97
N PHE A 462 -6.45 26.87 -15.69
CA PHE A 462 -5.88 25.53 -15.84
C PHE A 462 -6.43 24.56 -14.79
N ILE A 463 -6.70 25.02 -13.57
CA ILE A 463 -7.38 24.22 -12.55
C ILE A 463 -8.78 23.80 -13.04
N ALA A 464 -9.53 24.72 -13.66
CA ALA A 464 -10.82 24.40 -14.27
C ALA A 464 -10.68 23.39 -15.43
N THR A 465 -9.61 23.50 -16.23
CA THR A 465 -9.28 22.53 -17.29
C THR A 465 -9.01 21.13 -16.72
N LEU A 466 -8.22 21.01 -15.66
CA LEU A 466 -7.94 19.73 -14.99
C LEU A 466 -9.20 19.10 -14.38
N ASN A 467 -10.06 19.93 -13.78
CA ASN A 467 -11.30 19.48 -13.18
C ASN A 467 -12.32 19.03 -14.22
N GLY A 468 -12.44 19.71 -15.36
CA GLY A 468 -13.51 19.46 -16.32
C GLY A 468 -14.87 19.58 -15.62
N THR A 469 -15.62 18.48 -15.52
CA THR A 469 -16.88 18.41 -14.76
C THR A 469 -16.73 17.93 -13.31
N GLY A 470 -15.52 17.54 -12.89
CA GLY A 470 -15.18 17.08 -11.54
C GLY A 470 -14.64 18.19 -10.63
N SER A 471 -14.06 17.77 -9.51
CA SER A 471 -13.55 18.68 -8.46
C SER A 471 -12.32 18.11 -7.71
N ALA A 472 -11.52 17.26 -8.35
CA ALA A 472 -10.35 16.65 -7.73
C ALA A 472 -9.24 17.67 -7.42
N TRP A 473 -9.17 18.77 -8.18
CA TRP A 473 -8.07 19.74 -8.16
C TRP A 473 -8.45 21.06 -7.49
N LYS A 474 -7.51 21.62 -6.72
CA LYS A 474 -7.53 22.96 -6.13
C LYS A 474 -6.23 23.71 -6.46
N ALA A 475 -6.17 25.00 -6.16
CA ALA A 475 -4.92 25.75 -6.19
C ALA A 475 -3.96 25.16 -5.13
N GLY A 476 -2.70 24.89 -5.51
CA GLY A 476 -1.72 24.36 -4.57
C GLY A 476 -1.12 25.43 -3.67
N SER A 477 -0.69 25.00 -2.49
CA SER A 477 0.03 25.81 -1.53
C SER A 477 1.48 26.07 -1.97
N ALA A 478 2.24 26.78 -1.13
CA ALA A 478 3.68 26.96 -1.31
C ALA A 478 4.44 25.62 -1.37
N THR A 479 3.96 24.58 -0.68
CA THR A 479 4.52 23.22 -0.69
C THR A 479 4.53 22.61 -2.10
N PHE A 480 3.55 22.98 -2.94
CA PHE A 480 3.44 22.55 -4.33
C PHE A 480 3.94 23.62 -5.32
N GLY A 481 4.67 24.63 -4.85
CA GLY A 481 5.18 25.73 -5.68
C GLY A 481 4.09 26.56 -6.37
N GLY A 482 2.85 26.49 -5.87
CA GLY A 482 1.67 27.12 -6.48
C GLY A 482 1.04 26.35 -7.65
N TYR A 483 1.57 25.20 -8.05
CA TYR A 483 0.93 24.33 -9.05
C TYR A 483 -0.36 23.69 -8.48
N PRO A 484 -1.33 23.29 -9.32
CA PRO A 484 -2.56 22.65 -8.85
C PRO A 484 -2.28 21.39 -8.02
N ALA A 485 -2.99 21.23 -6.91
CA ALA A 485 -2.88 20.06 -6.03
C ALA A 485 -4.27 19.44 -5.78
N PHE A 486 -4.34 18.28 -5.13
CA PHE A 486 -5.63 17.65 -4.88
C PHE A 486 -6.37 18.28 -3.71
N THR A 487 -7.70 18.22 -3.73
CA THR A 487 -8.55 18.84 -2.68
C THR A 487 -8.31 18.28 -1.28
N TRP A 488 -7.91 17.02 -1.16
CA TRP A 488 -7.60 16.34 0.11
C TRP A 488 -6.17 16.54 0.61
N THR A 489 -5.27 17.07 -0.24
CA THR A 489 -3.94 17.48 0.23
C THR A 489 -4.07 18.72 1.11
N GLU A 490 -3.08 18.97 1.97
CA GLU A 490 -3.05 20.06 2.97
C GLU A 490 -3.74 21.37 2.51
#